data_AF-A0A414LLK2-F1
#
_entry.id   AF-A0A414LLK2-F1
#
_cell.length_a   1.000
_cell.length_b   1.000
_cell.length_c   1.000
_cell.angle_alpha   90.00
_cell.angle_beta   90.00
_cell.angle_gamma   90.00
#
_symmetry.space_group_name_H-M   'P 1'
#
loop_
_entity.id
_entity.type
_entity.pdbx_description
1 polymer ?
#
loop_
_entity_poly.entity_id
_entity_poly.type
_entity_poly.pdbx_seq_one_letter_code
_entity_poly.pdbx_strand_id
1 'polypeptide(L)'
;MKLQHYLCLLLFCLPLLVYAQSDKTVTVSYERSAKGEVTFYSETQSHTPYTVSMTFSRLSNTTSSEGEIYDAVIHYGKTRLLTLRPSTENVPIGFSYRYTYKKGNSRLKTDTSFVYLFPLAQGKVVRVNKMVSLDNFIGKEGEKRITGLGFSTTAGDTIFAARGGLVTEVVDYSASTSENTSFHSTENYLEVFHKDGTFARYKLFQNEGIFVSPGEEVIPGQPLGIIGGENYKQGSHLRFSIYCPDRPDHSYVPDFYLSPEETGKPEERVMYKSWHPVEIIMKEMSKKEKKKFLSKE
;
A
#
# COMPACT_ATOMS: atom_id res chain seq x y z
N MET A 1 -41.88 31.36 -61.40
CA MET A 1 -40.80 30.44 -61.00
C MET A 1 -40.93 30.18 -59.50
N LYS A 2 -41.35 28.98 -59.10
CA LYS A 2 -41.60 28.60 -57.69
C LYS A 2 -40.32 27.97 -57.10
N LEU A 3 -39.95 28.46 -55.93
CA LEU A 3 -38.75 28.12 -55.17
C LEU A 3 -39.05 26.91 -54.26
N GLN A 4 -38.37 25.77 -54.45
CA GLN A 4 -38.43 24.64 -53.52
C GLN A 4 -37.15 24.60 -52.69
N HIS A 5 -37.29 24.79 -51.37
CA HIS A 5 -36.24 24.60 -50.39
C HIS A 5 -36.20 23.12 -50.00
N TYR A 6 -35.09 22.44 -50.25
CA TYR A 6 -34.80 21.14 -49.64
C TYR A 6 -33.92 21.36 -48.40
N LEU A 7 -34.51 21.17 -47.22
CA LEU A 7 -33.84 21.14 -45.93
C LEU A 7 -33.18 19.75 -45.78
N CYS A 8 -31.86 19.67 -45.96
CA CYS A 8 -31.12 18.43 -45.75
C CYS A 8 -30.61 18.38 -44.30
N LEU A 9 -31.28 17.58 -43.47
CA LEU A 9 -30.90 17.31 -42.08
C LEU A 9 -29.73 16.31 -42.06
N LEU A 10 -28.50 16.84 -41.95
CA LEU A 10 -27.29 16.04 -41.76
C LEU A 10 -27.16 15.69 -40.27
N LEU A 11 -27.61 14.48 -39.93
CA LEU A 11 -27.41 13.86 -38.62
C LEU A 11 -25.94 13.39 -38.52
N PHE A 12 -25.10 14.21 -37.90
CA PHE A 12 -23.72 13.84 -37.57
C PHE A 12 -23.73 12.85 -36.39
N CYS A 13 -23.72 11.55 -36.69
CA CYS A 13 -23.45 10.52 -35.69
C CYS A 13 -21.97 10.58 -35.30
N LEU A 14 -21.65 11.27 -34.22
CA LEU A 14 -20.36 11.16 -33.54
C LEU A 14 -20.20 9.73 -33.01
N PRO A 15 -19.08 9.03 -33.29
CA PRO A 15 -18.82 7.74 -32.67
C PRO A 15 -18.54 7.98 -31.18
N LEU A 16 -19.49 7.59 -30.33
CA LEU A 16 -19.28 7.43 -28.90
C LEU A 16 -18.24 6.32 -28.71
N LEU A 17 -16.98 6.71 -28.48
CA LEU A 17 -15.95 5.82 -27.97
C LEU A 17 -16.33 5.46 -26.53
N VAL A 18 -17.08 4.38 -26.37
CA VAL A 18 -17.34 3.76 -25.07
C VAL A 18 -16.04 3.10 -24.63
N TYR A 19 -15.23 3.83 -23.86
CA TYR A 19 -14.16 3.21 -23.08
C TYR A 19 -14.82 2.43 -21.94
N ALA A 20 -14.90 1.11 -22.08
CA ALA A 20 -15.11 0.24 -20.93
C ALA A 20 -13.86 0.35 -20.03
N GLN A 21 -13.88 1.25 -19.04
CA GLN A 21 -12.85 1.28 -18.02
C GLN A 21 -12.94 -0.02 -17.22
N SER A 22 -11.95 -0.89 -17.40
CA SER A 22 -11.78 -2.04 -16.52
C SER A 22 -11.36 -1.48 -15.16
N ASP A 23 -12.18 -1.70 -14.12
CA ASP A 23 -11.94 -1.27 -12.72
C ASP A 23 -10.79 -2.07 -12.03
N LYS A 24 -9.81 -2.50 -12.82
CA LYS A 24 -8.67 -3.27 -12.33
C LYS A 24 -7.56 -2.32 -11.95
N THR A 25 -7.08 -2.44 -10.72
CA THR A 25 -5.91 -1.71 -10.21
C THR A 25 -4.66 -1.95 -11.05
N VAL A 26 -4.53 -3.16 -11.62
CA VAL A 26 -3.41 -3.56 -12.47
C VAL A 26 -3.96 -4.11 -13.79
N THR A 27 -3.43 -3.59 -14.89
CA THR A 27 -3.76 -4.04 -16.25
C THR A 27 -2.52 -4.64 -16.93
N VAL A 28 -2.73 -5.56 -17.87
CA VAL A 28 -1.68 -6.12 -18.73
C VAL A 28 -2.09 -5.97 -20.18
N SER A 29 -1.24 -5.30 -20.95
CA SER A 29 -1.41 -5.01 -22.38
C SER A 29 -0.19 -5.53 -23.16
N TYR A 30 -0.27 -5.48 -24.49
CA TYR A 30 0.86 -5.84 -25.35
C TYR A 30 0.93 -4.96 -26.59
N GLU A 31 2.13 -4.87 -27.15
CA GLU A 31 2.41 -4.18 -28.42
C GLU A 31 3.14 -5.14 -29.36
N ARG A 32 2.86 -5.01 -30.67
CA ARG A 32 3.55 -5.78 -31.72
C ARG A 32 4.51 -4.87 -32.49
N SER A 33 5.75 -5.30 -32.67
CA SER A 33 6.72 -4.59 -33.51
C SER A 33 6.51 -4.94 -34.99
N ALA A 34 7.09 -4.12 -35.87
CA ALA A 34 7.10 -4.39 -37.32
C ALA A 34 7.79 -5.73 -37.68
N LYS A 35 8.69 -6.22 -36.82
CA LYS A 35 9.38 -7.51 -36.97
C LYS A 35 8.61 -8.69 -36.38
N GLY A 36 7.39 -8.47 -35.89
CA GLY A 36 6.54 -9.51 -35.30
C GLY A 36 6.87 -9.88 -33.84
N GLU A 37 7.79 -9.16 -33.18
CA GLU A 37 8.01 -9.31 -31.74
C GLU A 37 6.80 -8.81 -30.96
N VAL A 38 6.46 -9.47 -29.85
CA VAL A 38 5.34 -9.09 -28.99
C VAL A 38 5.88 -8.72 -27.62
N THR A 39 5.70 -7.46 -27.20
CA THR A 39 6.13 -7.00 -25.87
C THR A 39 4.91 -6.80 -24.98
N PHE A 40 4.91 -7.46 -23.83
CA PHE A 40 3.89 -7.32 -22.80
C PHE A 40 4.29 -6.26 -21.78
N TYR A 41 3.32 -5.46 -21.39
CA TYR A 41 3.45 -4.43 -20.38
C TYR A 41 2.38 -4.61 -19.32
N SER A 42 2.68 -4.16 -18.10
CA SER A 42 1.69 -3.97 -17.06
C SER A 42 1.65 -2.51 -16.66
N GLU A 43 0.46 -2.02 -16.32
CA GLU A 43 0.25 -0.64 -15.93
C GLU A 43 -0.65 -0.55 -14.70
N THR A 44 -0.27 0.32 -13.75
CA THR A 44 -1.06 0.64 -12.56
C THR A 44 -0.95 2.13 -12.23
N GLN A 45 -2.03 2.72 -11.73
CA GLN A 45 -2.05 4.08 -11.20
C GLN A 45 -1.86 4.11 -9.67
N SER A 46 -1.62 2.95 -9.05
CA SER A 46 -1.37 2.86 -7.61
C SER A 46 0.12 3.00 -7.31
N HIS A 47 0.46 3.67 -6.21
CA HIS A 47 1.82 3.68 -5.66
C HIS A 47 2.13 2.41 -4.86
N THR A 48 1.14 1.58 -4.57
CA THR A 48 1.33 0.24 -4.01
C THR A 48 2.07 -0.64 -5.00
N PRO A 49 3.18 -1.30 -4.61
CA PRO A 49 3.81 -2.30 -5.46
C PRO A 49 2.92 -3.54 -5.57
N TYR A 50 2.83 -4.12 -6.76
CA TYR A 50 2.10 -5.36 -7.01
C TYR A 50 3.01 -6.40 -7.65
N THR A 51 2.77 -7.67 -7.33
CA THR A 51 3.34 -8.79 -8.06
C THR A 51 2.34 -9.27 -9.09
N VAL A 52 2.70 -9.21 -10.36
CA VAL A 52 1.93 -9.75 -11.49
C VAL A 52 2.47 -11.12 -11.85
N SER A 53 1.57 -12.10 -11.94
CA SER A 53 1.85 -13.45 -12.42
C SER A 53 1.08 -13.69 -13.71
N MET A 54 1.79 -13.82 -14.82
CA MET A 54 1.21 -14.03 -16.16
C MET A 54 1.55 -15.41 -16.70
N THR A 55 0.62 -16.04 -17.40
CA THR A 55 0.82 -17.35 -18.05
C THR A 55 0.15 -17.37 -19.41
N PHE A 56 0.80 -18.01 -20.38
CA PHE A 56 0.20 -18.31 -21.67
C PHE A 56 -0.58 -19.62 -21.63
N SER A 57 -1.87 -19.56 -21.93
CA SER A 57 -2.74 -20.73 -22.07
C SER A 57 -2.66 -21.34 -23.48
N ARG A 58 -2.21 -20.55 -24.46
CA ARG A 58 -1.81 -20.99 -25.80
C ARG A 58 -0.64 -20.13 -26.23
N LEU A 59 0.36 -20.71 -26.89
CA LEU A 59 1.54 -20.02 -27.36
C LEU A 59 2.16 -20.74 -28.56
N SER A 60 2.40 -20.02 -29.65
CA SER A 60 2.97 -20.60 -30.86
C SER A 60 4.01 -19.68 -31.49
N ASN A 61 4.90 -20.29 -32.28
CA ASN A 61 5.97 -19.62 -33.00
C ASN A 61 6.90 -18.76 -32.12
N THR A 62 7.24 -19.23 -30.93
CA THR A 62 8.26 -18.63 -30.05
C THR A 62 9.00 -19.73 -29.30
N THR A 63 10.15 -19.43 -28.72
CA THR A 63 10.93 -20.36 -27.89
C THR A 63 10.39 -20.48 -26.47
N SER A 64 9.55 -19.54 -26.03
CA SER A 64 8.85 -19.59 -24.74
C SER A 64 7.83 -20.73 -24.69
N SER A 65 7.60 -21.29 -23.50
CA SER A 65 6.74 -22.45 -23.33
C SER A 65 5.33 -22.07 -22.85
N GLU A 66 4.31 -22.81 -23.32
CA GLU A 66 2.97 -22.76 -22.72
C GLU A 66 3.03 -23.17 -21.24
N GLY A 67 2.18 -22.56 -20.41
CA GLY A 67 2.11 -22.88 -18.98
C GLY A 67 3.23 -22.26 -18.11
N GLU A 68 4.28 -21.68 -18.70
CA GLU A 68 5.31 -20.96 -17.96
C GLU A 68 4.71 -19.74 -17.23
N ILE A 69 5.10 -19.55 -15.96
CA ILE A 69 4.66 -18.41 -15.13
C ILE A 69 5.72 -17.33 -15.19
N TYR A 70 5.31 -16.14 -15.62
CA TYR A 70 6.12 -14.94 -15.65
C TYR A 70 5.73 -14.02 -14.50
N ASP A 71 6.61 -13.90 -13.51
CA ASP A 71 6.41 -13.06 -12.33
C ASP A 71 7.23 -11.76 -12.40
N ALA A 72 6.52 -10.63 -12.29
CA ALA A 72 7.13 -9.31 -12.22
C ALA A 72 6.58 -8.50 -11.06
N VAL A 73 7.46 -7.74 -10.41
CA VAL A 73 7.05 -6.69 -9.48
C VAL A 73 6.88 -5.42 -10.29
N ILE A 74 5.72 -4.79 -10.15
CA ILE A 74 5.36 -3.57 -10.86
C ILE A 74 5.15 -2.44 -9.86
N HIS A 75 5.39 -1.22 -10.34
CA HIS A 75 5.21 0.03 -9.61
C HIS A 75 4.31 0.97 -10.42
N TYR A 76 4.00 2.13 -9.87
CA TYR A 76 3.26 3.20 -10.54
C TYR A 76 3.72 3.42 -11.99
N GLY A 77 2.77 3.50 -12.92
CA GLY A 77 3.00 3.66 -14.34
C GLY A 77 3.18 2.33 -15.08
N LYS A 78 3.90 2.38 -16.20
CA LYS A 78 4.05 1.26 -17.15
C LYS A 78 5.36 0.51 -16.93
N THR A 79 5.25 -0.80 -16.68
CA THR A 79 6.37 -1.74 -16.51
C THR A 79 6.39 -2.77 -17.64
N ARG A 80 7.53 -2.97 -18.29
CA ARG A 80 7.69 -4.06 -19.28
C ARG A 80 7.81 -5.41 -18.56
N LEU A 81 6.97 -6.37 -18.94
CA LEU A 81 6.98 -7.71 -18.37
C LEU A 81 7.96 -8.62 -19.11
N LEU A 82 7.71 -8.84 -20.41
CA LEU A 82 8.55 -9.68 -21.26
C LEU A 82 8.34 -9.36 -22.74
N THR A 83 9.28 -9.84 -23.56
CA THR A 83 9.20 -9.76 -25.03
C THR A 83 9.33 -11.14 -25.63
N LEU A 84 8.33 -11.56 -26.40
CA LEU A 84 8.34 -12.77 -27.20
C LEU A 84 8.92 -12.48 -28.59
N ARG A 85 9.75 -13.38 -29.09
CA ARG A 85 10.38 -13.28 -30.41
C ARG A 85 9.92 -14.42 -31.30
N PRO A 86 9.64 -14.16 -32.59
CA PRO A 86 9.21 -15.21 -33.50
C PRO A 86 10.35 -16.21 -33.73
N SER A 87 10.06 -17.51 -33.61
CA SER A 87 11.04 -18.56 -33.94
C SER A 87 11.24 -18.71 -35.45
N THR A 88 10.17 -18.48 -36.21
CA THR A 88 10.17 -18.49 -37.68
C THR A 88 9.86 -17.10 -38.21
N GLU A 89 10.71 -16.60 -39.11
CA GLU A 89 10.53 -15.29 -39.75
C GLU A 89 9.20 -15.24 -40.54
N ASN A 90 8.54 -14.08 -40.54
CA ASN A 90 7.26 -13.81 -41.20
C ASN A 90 6.06 -14.66 -40.73
N VAL A 91 6.22 -15.50 -39.71
CA VAL A 91 5.11 -16.18 -39.05
C VAL A 91 4.73 -15.39 -37.78
N PRO A 92 3.46 -15.00 -37.56
CA PRO A 92 3.09 -14.25 -36.38
C PRO A 92 3.10 -15.12 -35.11
N ILE A 93 3.43 -14.52 -33.96
CA ILE A 93 3.25 -15.18 -32.67
C ILE A 93 1.75 -15.25 -32.35
N GLY A 94 1.23 -16.46 -32.19
CA GLY A 94 -0.11 -16.73 -31.70
C GLY A 94 -0.09 -16.95 -30.21
N PHE A 95 -1.01 -16.32 -29.47
CA PHE A 95 -1.08 -16.50 -28.01
C PHE A 95 -2.48 -16.25 -27.46
N SER A 96 -2.75 -16.88 -26.31
CA SER A 96 -3.76 -16.43 -25.35
C SER A 96 -3.13 -16.45 -23.97
N TYR A 97 -3.46 -15.46 -23.13
CA TYR A 97 -2.84 -15.31 -21.82
C TYR A 97 -3.88 -15.04 -20.73
N ARG A 98 -3.49 -15.35 -19.51
CA ARG A 98 -4.16 -14.96 -18.27
C ARG A 98 -3.13 -14.33 -17.34
N TYR A 99 -3.58 -13.43 -16.49
CA TYR A 99 -2.75 -12.89 -15.43
C TYR A 99 -3.55 -12.73 -14.15
N THR A 100 -2.84 -12.80 -13.04
CA THR A 100 -3.32 -12.40 -11.71
C THR A 100 -2.34 -11.40 -11.12
N TYR A 101 -2.77 -10.65 -10.11
CA TYR A 101 -1.89 -9.76 -9.37
C TYR A 101 -2.17 -9.84 -7.88
N LYS A 102 -1.14 -9.64 -7.07
CA LYS A 102 -1.20 -9.61 -5.61
C LYS A 102 -0.54 -8.35 -5.09
N LYS A 103 -1.14 -7.74 -4.05
CA LYS A 103 -0.55 -6.59 -3.34
C LYS A 103 0.79 -7.00 -2.71
N GLY A 104 1.79 -6.15 -2.89
CA GLY A 104 3.14 -6.36 -2.36
C GLY A 104 4.11 -6.99 -3.34
N ASN A 105 5.37 -7.06 -2.90
CA ASN A 105 6.48 -7.64 -3.63
C ASN A 105 6.72 -9.08 -3.13
N SER A 106 6.37 -10.08 -3.95
CA SER A 106 6.50 -11.51 -3.62
C SER A 106 7.95 -11.99 -3.46
N ARG A 107 8.92 -11.18 -3.90
CA ARG A 107 10.36 -11.47 -3.80
C ARG A 107 10.94 -11.05 -2.46
N LEU A 108 10.22 -10.24 -1.68
CA LEU A 108 10.63 -9.81 -0.35
C LEU A 108 10.12 -10.77 0.72
N LYS A 109 10.79 -10.75 1.87
CA LYS A 109 10.45 -11.53 3.05
C LYS A 109 10.38 -10.62 4.24
N THR A 110 9.31 -10.77 5.02
CA THR A 110 9.08 -9.97 6.23
C THR A 110 10.24 -10.15 7.22
N ASP A 111 10.84 -9.04 7.65
CA ASP A 111 11.82 -9.02 8.73
C ASP A 111 11.11 -8.75 10.06
N THR A 112 10.84 -9.80 10.82
CA THR A 112 10.19 -9.68 12.13
C THR A 112 11.13 -9.23 13.25
N SER A 113 12.43 -9.02 12.96
CA SER A 113 13.43 -8.53 13.91
C SER A 113 13.65 -7.01 13.83
N PHE A 114 12.99 -6.34 12.88
CA PHE A 114 13.10 -4.89 12.78
C PHE A 114 12.43 -4.21 13.97
N VAL A 115 13.15 -3.28 14.60
CA VAL A 115 12.69 -2.50 15.75
C VAL A 115 12.09 -1.19 15.27
N TYR A 116 10.83 -0.94 15.60
CA TYR A 116 10.06 0.25 15.22
C TYR A 116 10.16 1.34 16.28
N LEU A 117 9.99 2.59 15.85
CA LEU A 117 9.75 3.71 16.76
C LEU A 117 8.29 3.70 17.22
N PHE A 118 8.04 4.24 18.42
CA PHE A 118 6.67 4.62 18.76
C PHE A 118 6.20 5.73 17.81
N PRO A 119 5.02 5.60 17.19
CA PRO A 119 4.51 6.54 16.19
C PRO A 119 3.98 7.86 16.78
N LEU A 120 4.62 8.37 17.83
CA LEU A 120 4.23 9.55 18.61
C LEU A 120 5.43 10.48 18.76
N ALA A 121 5.18 11.77 19.06
CA ALA A 121 6.24 12.75 19.28
C ALA A 121 7.28 12.28 20.31
N GLN A 122 8.55 12.60 20.06
CA GLN A 122 9.66 12.35 20.97
C GLN A 122 9.29 12.81 22.40
N GLY A 123 9.41 11.89 23.36
CA GLY A 123 9.15 12.15 24.77
C GLY A 123 7.68 12.08 25.21
N LYS A 124 6.71 11.91 24.31
CA LYS A 124 5.30 11.72 24.68
C LYS A 124 5.13 10.41 25.45
N VAL A 125 4.43 10.46 26.57
CA VAL A 125 4.03 9.26 27.32
C VAL A 125 2.70 8.76 26.79
N VAL A 126 2.60 7.47 26.50
CA VAL A 126 1.47 6.84 25.81
C VAL A 126 1.11 5.50 26.43
N ARG A 127 -0.20 5.22 26.54
CA ARG A 127 -0.71 3.91 26.95
C ARG A 127 -0.91 3.04 25.72
N VAL A 128 -0.39 1.81 25.75
CA VAL A 128 -0.55 0.85 24.65
C VAL A 128 -1.68 -0.14 24.96
N ASN A 129 -2.48 -0.47 23.96
CA ASN A 129 -3.53 -1.48 24.02
C ASN A 129 -3.32 -2.46 22.86
N LYS A 130 -3.65 -3.74 23.07
CA LYS A 130 -3.66 -4.72 21.98
C LYS A 130 -4.99 -4.63 21.23
N MET A 131 -4.92 -4.56 19.90
CA MET A 131 -6.10 -4.70 19.06
C MET A 131 -6.31 -6.19 18.79
N VAL A 132 -7.54 -6.68 18.98
CA VAL A 132 -7.91 -8.07 18.74
C VAL A 132 -8.84 -8.20 17.55
N SER A 133 -8.80 -9.34 16.85
CA SER A 133 -9.70 -9.61 15.75
C SER A 133 -11.16 -9.68 16.22
N LEU A 134 -12.07 -9.37 15.30
CA LEU A 134 -13.50 -9.49 15.54
C LEU A 134 -14.02 -10.92 15.27
N ASP A 135 -13.14 -11.90 14.99
CA ASP A 135 -13.52 -13.28 14.67
C ASP A 135 -14.46 -13.86 15.74
N ASN A 136 -14.15 -13.60 17.01
CA ASN A 136 -14.98 -14.08 18.13
C ASN A 136 -16.30 -13.30 18.26
N PHE A 137 -16.35 -12.05 17.81
CA PHE A 137 -17.58 -11.25 17.78
C PHE A 137 -18.53 -11.70 16.66
N ILE A 138 -18.02 -12.35 15.61
CA ILE A 138 -18.80 -12.95 14.52
C ILE A 138 -19.02 -14.46 14.72
N GLY A 139 -18.81 -14.97 15.94
CA GLY A 139 -19.14 -16.35 16.33
C GLY A 139 -18.11 -17.41 15.94
N LYS A 140 -16.88 -17.04 15.57
CA LYS A 140 -15.78 -18.01 15.43
C LYS A 140 -15.16 -18.26 16.80
N GLU A 141 -15.18 -19.51 17.25
CA GLU A 141 -14.52 -19.91 18.50
C GLU A 141 -13.00 -20.03 18.29
N GLY A 142 -12.22 -19.54 19.26
CA GLY A 142 -10.75 -19.57 19.21
C GLY A 142 -10.09 -18.49 20.07
N GLU A 143 -8.76 -18.56 20.18
CA GLU A 143 -7.97 -17.52 20.83
C GLU A 143 -8.09 -16.19 20.09
N LYS A 144 -8.16 -15.09 20.85
CA LYS A 144 -8.24 -13.74 20.29
C LYS A 144 -6.94 -13.40 19.57
N ARG A 145 -6.96 -13.41 18.24
CA ARG A 145 -5.81 -13.04 17.42
C ARG A 145 -5.52 -11.54 17.55
N ILE A 146 -4.27 -11.19 17.87
CA ILE A 146 -3.83 -9.80 17.93
C ILE A 146 -3.61 -9.29 16.49
N THR A 147 -4.27 -8.20 16.14
CA THR A 147 -4.26 -7.61 14.78
C THR A 147 -3.45 -6.33 14.69
N GLY A 148 -3.04 -5.77 15.82
CA GLY A 148 -2.29 -4.52 15.89
C GLY A 148 -2.22 -3.95 17.30
N LEU A 149 -1.84 -2.68 17.39
CA LEU A 149 -1.71 -1.92 18.62
C LEU A 149 -2.54 -0.64 18.54
N GLY A 150 -3.21 -0.32 19.64
CA GLY A 150 -3.88 0.94 19.89
C GLY A 150 -3.04 1.82 20.82
N PHE A 151 -2.65 3.01 20.38
CA PHE A 151 -1.93 3.97 21.22
C PHE A 151 -2.91 5.04 21.68
N SER A 152 -3.11 5.19 22.99
CA SER A 152 -4.01 6.23 23.53
C SER A 152 -3.40 7.61 23.37
N THR A 153 -4.05 8.49 22.60
CA THR A 153 -3.56 9.82 22.25
C THR A 153 -4.44 10.91 22.83
N THR A 154 -3.97 12.15 22.74
CA THR A 154 -4.82 13.34 22.85
C THR A 154 -5.20 13.77 21.44
N ALA A 155 -6.46 14.17 21.23
CA ALA A 155 -6.87 14.76 19.95
C ALA A 155 -5.96 15.93 19.59
N GLY A 156 -5.51 16.00 18.33
CA GLY A 156 -4.52 16.98 17.89
C GLY A 156 -3.05 16.54 18.05
N ASP A 157 -2.76 15.41 18.70
CA ASP A 157 -1.39 14.87 18.73
C ASP A 157 -0.91 14.56 17.30
N THR A 158 0.35 14.86 17.02
CA THR A 158 1.00 14.46 15.76
C THR A 158 1.45 13.00 15.81
N ILE A 159 1.11 12.26 14.77
CA ILE A 159 1.56 10.90 14.51
C ILE A 159 2.80 10.92 13.63
N PHE A 160 3.77 10.07 13.96
CA PHE A 160 5.06 9.99 13.29
C PHE A 160 5.28 8.63 12.66
N ALA A 161 6.12 8.56 11.63
CA ALA A 161 6.48 7.31 10.99
C ALA A 161 7.25 6.40 11.95
N ALA A 162 6.68 5.22 12.23
CA ALA A 162 7.31 4.21 13.09
C ALA A 162 8.54 3.57 12.42
N ARG A 163 8.53 3.50 11.09
CA ARG A 163 9.63 3.02 10.22
C ARG A 163 9.52 3.73 8.87
N GLY A 164 10.66 3.90 8.19
CA GLY A 164 10.71 4.54 6.89
C GLY A 164 10.16 3.65 5.77
N GLY A 165 9.79 4.27 4.66
CA GLY A 165 9.28 3.56 3.48
C GLY A 165 8.43 4.45 2.58
N LEU A 166 7.84 3.81 1.57
CA LEU A 166 7.03 4.45 0.55
C LEU A 166 5.58 4.60 1.04
N VAL A 167 5.02 5.80 1.00
CA VAL A 167 3.59 6.01 1.19
C VAL A 167 2.82 5.44 0.01
N THR A 168 2.00 4.43 0.26
CA THR A 168 1.31 3.68 -0.81
C THR A 168 -0.16 4.07 -0.96
N GLU A 169 -0.83 4.37 0.15
CA GLU A 169 -2.26 4.72 0.19
C GLU A 169 -2.49 5.82 1.22
N VAL A 170 -3.31 6.81 0.85
CA VAL A 170 -3.85 7.84 1.74
C VAL A 170 -5.35 7.90 1.50
N VAL A 171 -6.12 7.75 2.58
CA VAL A 171 -7.55 7.97 2.58
C VAL A 171 -7.85 9.05 3.63
N ASP A 172 -8.41 10.14 3.16
CA ASP A 172 -8.80 11.30 3.95
C ASP A 172 -10.30 11.59 3.74
N TYR A 173 -10.86 12.57 4.47
CA TYR A 173 -12.27 12.98 4.45
C TYR A 173 -13.27 11.86 4.74
N SER A 174 -12.82 10.83 5.43
CA SER A 174 -13.52 9.60 5.78
C SER A 174 -13.61 9.39 7.30
N ALA A 175 -13.24 10.40 8.11
CA ALA A 175 -13.36 10.33 9.55
C ALA A 175 -14.83 10.12 9.96
N SER A 176 -15.05 9.18 10.89
CA SER A 176 -16.38 8.89 11.41
C SER A 176 -16.93 10.08 12.19
N THR A 177 -18.18 10.45 11.91
CA THR A 177 -18.96 11.40 12.72
C THR A 177 -19.80 10.69 13.79
N SER A 178 -19.79 9.35 13.82
CA SER A 178 -20.61 8.56 14.73
C SER A 178 -20.07 8.63 16.16
N GLU A 179 -20.91 9.00 17.12
CA GLU A 179 -20.53 9.09 18.52
C GLU A 179 -20.52 7.72 19.22
N ASN A 180 -19.60 7.58 20.17
CA ASN A 180 -19.52 6.44 21.07
C ASN A 180 -19.43 5.09 20.31
N THR A 181 -18.71 5.05 19.19
CA THR A 181 -18.49 3.84 18.40
C THR A 181 -17.14 3.19 18.72
N SER A 182 -17.05 1.86 18.57
CA SER A 182 -15.77 1.13 18.68
C SER A 182 -15.10 0.92 17.32
N PHE A 183 -15.86 0.96 16.23
CA PHE A 183 -15.37 0.71 14.87
C PHE A 183 -16.30 1.40 13.89
N HIS A 184 -15.74 1.88 12.77
CA HIS A 184 -16.50 2.43 11.67
C HIS A 184 -15.96 1.87 10.33
N SER A 185 -16.82 1.75 9.32
CA SER A 185 -16.45 1.21 8.01
C SER A 185 -15.55 2.16 7.21
N THR A 186 -15.68 3.47 7.46
CA THR A 186 -14.84 4.52 6.90
C THR A 186 -14.01 5.17 8.00
N GLU A 187 -12.70 5.24 7.79
CA GLU A 187 -11.75 5.87 8.71
C GLU A 187 -10.62 6.48 7.87
N ASN A 188 -10.13 7.66 8.25
CA ASN A 188 -8.93 8.19 7.62
C ASN A 188 -7.74 7.31 7.96
N TYR A 189 -6.93 6.99 6.94
CA TYR A 189 -5.74 6.19 7.14
C TYR A 189 -4.64 6.53 6.14
N LEU A 190 -3.44 6.17 6.56
CA LEU A 190 -2.21 6.21 5.80
C LEU A 190 -1.59 4.82 5.81
N GLU A 191 -1.03 4.39 4.69
CA GLU A 191 -0.25 3.16 4.56
C GLU A 191 1.17 3.44 4.06
N VAL A 192 2.15 2.81 4.71
CA VAL A 192 3.57 2.90 4.36
C VAL A 192 4.10 1.49 4.06
N PHE A 193 4.68 1.31 2.88
CA PHE A 193 5.36 0.09 2.45
C PHE A 193 6.84 0.13 2.81
N HIS A 194 7.28 -0.85 3.60
CA HIS A 194 8.64 -0.95 4.10
C HIS A 194 9.54 -1.78 3.19
N LYS A 195 10.84 -1.61 3.39
CA LYS A 195 11.90 -2.28 2.61
C LYS A 195 11.86 -3.81 2.64
N ASP A 196 11.27 -4.39 3.68
CA ASP A 196 11.12 -5.84 3.86
C ASP A 196 9.81 -6.41 3.26
N GLY A 197 8.99 -5.57 2.62
CA GLY A 197 7.74 -6.00 2.00
C GLY A 197 6.51 -5.87 2.90
N THR A 198 6.66 -5.41 4.14
CA THR A 198 5.55 -5.18 5.07
C THR A 198 4.87 -3.84 4.83
N PHE A 199 3.62 -3.72 5.26
CA PHE A 199 2.83 -2.50 5.16
C PHE A 199 2.39 -2.05 6.55
N ALA A 200 2.85 -0.90 7.02
CA ALA A 200 2.33 -0.28 8.24
C ALA A 200 1.12 0.59 7.89
N ARG A 201 0.02 0.37 8.61
CA ARG A 201 -1.20 1.16 8.48
C ARG A 201 -1.45 1.94 9.76
N TYR A 202 -1.67 3.24 9.60
CA TYR A 202 -1.99 4.20 10.64
C TYR A 202 -3.42 4.68 10.39
N LYS A 203 -4.32 4.60 11.37
CA LYS A 203 -5.71 5.04 11.21
C LYS A 203 -6.15 6.03 12.27
N LEU A 204 -7.31 6.63 12.02
CA LEU A 204 -8.00 7.60 12.89
C LEU A 204 -7.38 9.00 12.86
N PHE A 205 -6.76 9.37 11.74
CA PHE A 205 -6.43 10.77 11.49
C PHE A 205 -7.70 11.62 11.47
N GLN A 206 -7.59 12.89 11.86
CA GLN A 206 -8.64 13.86 11.61
C GLN A 206 -8.78 14.11 10.10
N ASN A 207 -9.89 14.69 9.66
CA ASN A 207 -10.03 15.15 8.27
C ASN A 207 -9.00 16.25 7.98
N GLU A 208 -8.40 16.21 6.80
CA GLU A 208 -7.35 17.15 6.37
C GLU A 208 -6.10 17.08 7.27
N GLY A 209 -5.96 15.98 8.02
CA GLY A 209 -4.92 15.81 9.01
C GLY A 209 -3.64 15.17 8.48
N ILE A 210 -3.64 14.59 7.28
CA ILE A 210 -2.50 13.81 6.75
C ILE A 210 -1.57 14.72 5.95
N PHE A 211 -0.27 14.69 6.27
CA PHE A 211 0.75 15.61 5.73
C PHE A 211 1.47 15.10 4.48
N VAL A 212 1.39 13.80 4.23
CA VAL A 212 2.14 13.10 3.19
C VAL A 212 1.22 12.60 2.09
N SER A 213 1.77 12.36 0.90
CA SER A 213 1.00 11.90 -0.26
C SER A 213 1.47 10.53 -0.79
N PRO A 214 0.61 9.75 -1.46
CA PRO A 214 1.05 8.55 -2.18
C PRO A 214 2.24 8.83 -3.11
N GLY A 215 3.24 7.95 -3.07
CA GLY A 215 4.49 8.10 -3.82
C GLY A 215 5.61 8.81 -3.05
N GLU A 216 5.33 9.40 -1.89
CA GLU A 216 6.35 10.02 -1.03
C GLU A 216 7.13 8.98 -0.22
N GLU A 217 8.44 9.17 -0.09
CA GLU A 217 9.29 8.37 0.82
C GLU A 217 9.38 9.07 2.18
N VAL A 218 9.07 8.36 3.25
CA VAL A 218 9.15 8.86 4.63
C VAL A 218 10.31 8.19 5.38
N ILE A 219 10.90 8.94 6.31
CA ILE A 219 11.92 8.42 7.23
C ILE A 219 11.32 8.16 8.62
N PRO A 220 11.87 7.25 9.45
CA PRO A 220 11.39 7.08 10.82
C PRO A 220 11.45 8.41 11.58
N GLY A 221 10.43 8.70 12.38
CA GLY A 221 10.32 9.97 13.12
C GLY A 221 9.92 11.17 12.25
N GLN A 222 9.53 10.98 10.99
CA GLN A 222 8.90 12.03 10.18
C GLN A 222 7.43 12.22 10.58
N PRO A 223 6.93 13.46 10.74
CA PRO A 223 5.50 13.73 10.92
C PRO A 223 4.67 13.20 9.76
N LEU A 224 3.60 12.47 10.06
CA LEU A 224 2.69 11.87 9.07
C LEU A 224 1.32 12.54 9.05
N GLY A 225 0.85 13.02 10.20
CA GLY A 225 -0.43 13.70 10.30
C GLY A 225 -0.93 13.89 11.72
N ILE A 226 -2.13 14.44 11.86
CA ILE A 226 -2.78 14.73 13.15
C ILE A 226 -3.85 13.68 13.46
N ILE A 227 -3.80 13.13 14.68
CA ILE A 227 -4.80 12.17 15.16
C ILE A 227 -6.10 12.86 15.54
N GLY A 228 -7.23 12.22 15.23
CA GLY A 228 -8.55 12.58 15.72
C GLY A 228 -9.14 11.47 16.60
N GLY A 229 -10.41 11.16 16.40
CA GLY A 229 -11.07 10.01 17.02
C GLY A 229 -11.64 10.26 18.42
N GLU A 230 -11.77 11.52 18.85
CA GLU A 230 -12.44 11.88 20.12
C GLU A 230 -13.86 11.33 20.26
N ASN A 231 -14.55 11.06 19.14
CA ASN A 231 -15.89 10.49 19.11
C ASN A 231 -15.95 8.98 19.42
N TYR A 232 -14.83 8.27 19.50
CA TYR A 232 -14.80 6.83 19.78
C TYR A 232 -14.91 6.55 21.28
N LYS A 233 -15.43 5.36 21.63
CA LYS A 233 -15.54 4.87 23.03
C LYS A 233 -14.24 4.95 23.82
N GLN A 234 -13.12 4.70 23.15
CA GLN A 234 -11.79 4.67 23.75
C GLN A 234 -11.14 6.07 23.83
N GLY A 235 -11.85 7.12 23.39
CA GLY A 235 -11.29 8.44 23.14
C GLY A 235 -10.35 8.44 21.93
N SER A 236 -9.62 9.55 21.74
CA SER A 236 -8.60 9.66 20.70
C SER A 236 -7.53 8.55 20.88
N HIS A 237 -7.28 7.81 19.80
CA HIS A 237 -6.25 6.78 19.76
C HIS A 237 -5.78 6.55 18.33
N LEU A 238 -4.51 6.18 18.17
CA LEU A 238 -3.99 5.65 16.91
C LEU A 238 -4.25 4.15 16.84
N ARG A 239 -4.76 3.66 15.71
CA ARG A 239 -4.73 2.23 15.37
C ARG A 239 -3.58 1.95 14.44
N PHE A 240 -2.66 1.12 14.88
CA PHE A 240 -1.46 0.74 14.15
C PHE A 240 -1.43 -0.75 13.89
N SER A 241 -1.24 -1.15 12.65
CA SER A 241 -1.18 -2.57 12.26
C SER A 241 -0.16 -2.79 11.16
N ILE A 242 0.50 -3.96 11.18
CA ILE A 242 1.39 -4.38 10.11
C ILE A 242 0.72 -5.49 9.27
N TYR A 243 0.61 -5.28 7.97
CA TYR A 243 0.21 -6.29 6.99
C TYR A 243 1.43 -6.92 6.32
N CYS A 244 1.47 -8.26 6.27
CA CYS A 244 2.59 -9.06 5.77
C CYS A 244 2.09 -10.04 4.69
N PRO A 245 2.23 -9.71 3.40
CA PRO A 245 1.71 -10.56 2.32
C PRO A 245 2.25 -12.00 2.32
N ASP A 246 3.48 -12.21 2.80
CA ASP A 246 4.18 -13.50 2.78
C ASP A 246 3.93 -14.38 4.01
N ARG A 247 3.18 -13.91 5.02
CA ARG A 247 2.89 -14.65 6.25
C ARG A 247 1.49 -15.27 6.23
N PRO A 248 1.27 -16.45 6.85
CA PRO A 248 -0.04 -17.11 6.91
C PRO A 248 -1.17 -16.25 7.51
N ASP A 249 -0.89 -15.57 8.62
CA ASP A 249 -1.88 -14.71 9.30
C ASP A 249 -1.95 -13.29 8.73
N HIS A 250 -1.10 -12.99 7.74
CA HIS A 250 -0.92 -11.69 7.13
C HIS A 250 -0.61 -10.53 8.08
N SER A 251 -0.22 -10.80 9.32
CA SER A 251 0.11 -9.76 10.31
C SER A 251 1.16 -10.23 11.32
N TYR A 252 1.75 -9.26 12.03
CA TYR A 252 2.47 -9.48 13.29
C TYR A 252 2.50 -8.18 14.10
N VAL A 253 2.91 -8.28 15.36
CA VAL A 253 3.22 -7.13 16.21
C VAL A 253 4.74 -6.96 16.24
N PRO A 254 5.29 -5.85 15.73
CA PRO A 254 6.73 -5.64 15.72
C PRO A 254 7.29 -5.37 17.11
N ASP A 255 8.60 -5.50 17.23
CA ASP A 255 9.31 -4.97 18.40
C ASP A 255 9.44 -3.46 18.28
N PHE A 256 9.35 -2.78 19.40
CA PHE A 256 9.48 -1.33 19.51
C PHE A 256 10.69 -0.99 20.37
N TYR A 257 11.26 0.19 20.16
CA TYR A 257 12.25 0.78 21.07
C TYR A 257 11.52 1.30 22.33
N LEU A 258 11.48 0.48 23.39
CA LEU A 258 10.69 0.73 24.60
C LEU A 258 11.38 1.74 25.52
N SER A 259 12.70 1.66 25.62
CA SER A 259 13.57 2.56 26.39
C SER A 259 15.00 2.53 25.80
N PRO A 260 15.93 3.37 26.30
CA PRO A 260 17.32 3.32 25.87
C PRO A 260 17.99 1.95 26.05
N GLU A 261 17.54 1.17 27.03
CA GLU A 261 18.10 -0.13 27.39
C GLU A 261 17.25 -1.32 26.92
N GLU A 262 16.03 -1.08 26.43
CA GLU A 262 15.05 -2.13 26.17
C GLU A 262 14.35 -2.00 24.81
N THR A 263 14.35 -3.10 24.06
CA THR A 263 13.54 -3.27 22.86
C THR A 263 12.67 -4.51 23.01
N GLY A 264 11.42 -4.45 22.56
CA GLY A 264 10.53 -5.59 22.64
C GLY A 264 9.10 -5.29 22.24
N LYS A 265 8.21 -6.25 22.45
CA LYS A 265 6.77 -6.06 22.20
C LYS A 265 6.16 -5.31 23.37
N PRO A 266 5.44 -4.20 23.12
CA PRO A 266 4.81 -3.47 24.20
C PRO A 266 3.72 -4.31 24.86
N GLU A 267 3.69 -4.25 26.19
CA GLU A 267 2.69 -4.89 27.01
C GLU A 267 1.39 -4.09 27.02
N GLU A 268 0.27 -4.78 27.25
CA GLU A 268 -1.03 -4.14 27.28
C GLU A 268 -1.19 -3.30 28.56
N ARG A 269 -1.75 -2.09 28.42
CA ARG A 269 -2.07 -1.16 29.52
C ARG A 269 -0.85 -0.59 30.24
N VAL A 270 0.35 -0.83 29.74
CA VAL A 270 1.58 -0.22 30.23
C VAL A 270 1.78 1.16 29.57
N MET A 271 2.38 2.07 30.34
CA MET A 271 2.75 3.41 29.90
C MET A 271 4.18 3.39 29.37
N TYR A 272 4.37 3.84 28.14
CA TYR A 272 5.68 3.96 27.50
C TYR A 272 5.97 5.41 27.15
N LYS A 273 7.24 5.80 27.16
CA LYS A 273 7.69 7.08 26.62
C LYS A 273 8.18 6.86 25.19
N SER A 274 7.73 7.68 24.24
CA SER A 274 8.18 7.61 22.85
C SER A 274 9.63 8.08 22.75
N TRP A 275 10.47 7.28 22.10
CA TRP A 275 11.89 7.54 21.88
C TRP A 275 12.24 7.36 20.40
N HIS A 276 12.95 8.33 19.84
CA HIS A 276 13.37 8.43 18.44
C HIS A 276 14.91 8.46 18.37
N PRO A 277 15.60 7.37 18.76
CA PRO A 277 17.07 7.31 18.70
C PRO A 277 17.57 7.41 17.25
N VAL A 278 18.61 8.22 17.06
CA VAL A 278 19.22 8.52 15.75
C VAL A 278 19.73 7.23 15.07
N GLU A 279 20.19 6.25 15.84
CA GLU A 279 20.66 4.95 15.36
C GLU A 279 19.55 4.15 14.66
N ILE A 280 18.32 4.20 15.21
CA ILE A 280 17.17 3.50 14.63
C ILE A 280 16.62 4.29 13.43
N ILE A 281 16.54 5.62 13.53
CA ILE A 281 16.13 6.48 12.40
C ILE A 281 17.00 6.22 11.17
N MET A 282 18.32 6.19 11.37
CA MET A 282 19.26 6.01 10.29
C MET A 282 19.49 4.55 9.88
N LYS A 283 18.86 3.57 10.54
CA LYS A 283 19.16 2.14 10.34
C LYS A 283 19.08 1.70 8.88
N GLU A 284 18.05 2.17 8.17
CA GLU A 284 17.80 1.80 6.76
C GLU A 284 18.26 2.85 5.75
N MET A 285 18.81 3.99 6.21
CA MET A 285 19.30 5.06 5.34
C MET A 285 20.60 4.68 4.63
N SER A 286 20.73 5.11 3.38
CA SER A 286 21.99 5.11 2.64
C SER A 286 23.01 6.08 3.25
N LYS A 287 24.30 5.91 2.92
CA LYS A 287 25.37 6.82 3.36
C LYS A 287 25.07 8.29 3.02
N LYS A 288 24.46 8.54 1.86
CA LYS A 288 24.10 9.89 1.38
C LYS A 288 22.97 10.48 2.23
N GLU A 289 21.95 9.68 2.55
CA GLU A 289 20.82 10.10 3.38
C GLU A 289 21.27 10.38 4.82
N LYS A 290 22.11 9.52 5.41
CA LYS A 290 22.70 9.76 6.74
C LYS A 290 23.41 11.09 6.83
N LYS A 291 24.29 11.40 5.84
CA LYS A 291 24.99 12.69 5.79
C LYS A 291 24.02 13.87 5.70
N LYS A 292 22.95 13.76 4.91
CA LYS A 292 21.93 14.79 4.77
C LYS A 292 21.10 14.96 6.04
N PHE A 293 20.77 13.87 6.72
CA PHE A 293 20.03 13.88 7.99
C PHE A 293 20.83 14.57 9.09
N LEU A 294 22.08 14.13 9.31
CA LEU A 294 22.97 14.69 10.34
C LEU A 294 23.38 16.16 10.09
N SER A 295 23.18 16.69 8.89
CA SER A 295 23.42 18.12 8.61
C SER A 295 22.24 19.03 8.95
N LYS A 296 21.07 18.45 9.28
CA LYS A 296 19.85 19.18 9.60
C LYS A 296 19.50 19.17 11.09
N GLU A 297 20.10 18.26 11.86
CA GLU A 297 20.10 18.29 13.32
C GLU A 297 21.24 19.18 13.83
#